data_AF-A0A946K2R5-F1
#
_entry.id   AF-A0A946K2R5-F1
#
_cell.length_a   1.000
_cell.length_b   1.000
_cell.length_c   1.000
_cell.angle_alpha   90.00
_cell.angle_beta   90.00
_cell.angle_gamma   90.00
#
_symmetry.space_group_name_H-M   'P 1'
#
loop_
_entity.id
_entity.type
_entity.pdbx_description
1 polymer ?
#
loop_
_entity_poly.entity_id
_entity_poly.type
_entity_poly.pdbx_seq_one_letter_code
_entity_poly.pdbx_strand_id
1 'polypeptide(L)'
;MILSVFMFFIGIHFMIMLLAACYRSIDLWYRIGDFWQGILARIAGLTLLNGILLSTLSGNALNGFAWGQLCYLVFHIVIFWAAQIAISLIETRRR
;
A
#
# COMPACT_ATOMS: atom_id res chain seq x y z
N MET A 1 -23.15 -6.48 -5.98
CA MET A 1 -22.17 -6.31 -7.08
C MET A 1 -21.51 -4.93 -7.06
N ILE A 2 -22.26 -3.83 -7.03
CA ILE A 2 -21.63 -2.49 -7.02
C ILE A 2 -20.84 -2.20 -5.73
N LEU A 3 -21.36 -2.62 -4.57
CA LEU A 3 -20.69 -2.46 -3.28
C LEU A 3 -19.33 -3.20 -3.22
N SER A 4 -19.25 -4.41 -3.78
CA SER A 4 -18.00 -5.19 -3.78
C SER A 4 -16.94 -4.57 -4.68
N VAL A 5 -17.34 -3.99 -5.82
CA VAL A 5 -16.44 -3.25 -6.71
C VAL A 5 -15.95 -1.97 -6.03
N PHE A 6 -16.83 -1.24 -5.34
CA PHE A 6 -16.43 -0.06 -4.58
C PHE A 6 -15.45 -0.42 -3.46
N MET A 7 -15.74 -1.49 -2.70
CA MET A 7 -14.85 -2.00 -1.65
C MET A 7 -13.50 -2.45 -2.19
N PHE A 8 -13.45 -3.00 -3.41
CA PHE A 8 -12.20 -3.32 -4.09
C PHE A 8 -11.33 -2.08 -4.33
N PHE A 9 -11.89 -0.99 -4.85
CA PHE A 9 -11.14 0.26 -5.03
C PHE A 9 -10.70 0.88 -3.70
N ILE A 10 -11.52 0.80 -2.65
CA ILE A 10 -11.14 1.23 -1.31
C ILE A 10 -9.96 0.38 -0.79
N GLY A 11 -10.01 -0.94 -0.99
CA GLY A 11 -8.92 -1.85 -0.60
C GLY A 11 -7.59 -1.48 -1.25
N ILE A 12 -7.61 -1.19 -2.55
CA ILE A 12 -6.45 -0.67 -3.29
C ILE A 12 -5.95 0.64 -2.67
N HIS A 13 -6.85 1.61 -2.47
CA HIS A 13 -6.51 2.93 -1.94
C HIS A 13 -5.84 2.85 -0.57
N PHE A 14 -6.37 2.01 0.33
CA PHE A 14 -5.77 1.78 1.64
C PHE A 14 -4.37 1.18 1.55
N MET A 15 -4.16 0.22 0.65
CA MET A 15 -2.85 -0.39 0.45
C MET A 15 -1.84 0.63 -0.10
N ILE A 16 -2.25 1.50 -1.03
CA ILE A 16 -1.43 2.62 -1.51
C ILE A 16 -1.02 3.54 -0.36
N MET A 17 -1.98 3.97 0.48
CA MET A 17 -1.68 4.87 1.59
C MET A 17 -0.73 4.25 2.62
N LEU A 18 -0.90 2.96 2.91
CA LEU A 18 -0.04 2.24 3.84
C LEU A 18 1.38 2.11 3.28
N LEU A 19 1.53 1.70 2.02
CA LEU A 19 2.84 1.62 1.35
C LEU A 19 3.51 2.98 1.28
N ALA A 20 2.78 4.05 0.93
CA ALA A 20 3.33 5.40 0.92
C ALA A 20 3.81 5.87 2.31
N ALA A 21 3.09 5.49 3.37
CA ALA A 21 3.53 5.77 4.74
C ALA A 21 4.81 4.99 5.10
N CYS A 22 4.93 3.74 4.65
CA CYS A 22 6.14 2.94 4.82
C CYS A 22 7.33 3.49 4.03
N TYR A 23 7.13 3.90 2.78
CA TYR A 23 8.17 4.55 1.97
C TYR A 23 8.67 5.84 2.61
N ARG A 24 7.77 6.61 3.23
CA ARG A 24 8.16 7.82 3.95
C ARG A 24 9.12 7.52 5.12
N SER A 25 9.04 6.34 5.74
CA SER A 25 10.02 5.92 6.75
C SER A 25 11.42 5.73 6.16
N ILE A 26 11.50 5.24 4.91
CA ILE A 26 12.75 5.05 4.18
C ILE A 26 13.30 6.42 3.75
N ASP A 27 12.46 7.29 3.19
CA ASP A 27 12.86 8.62 2.72
C ASP A 27 13.38 9.50 3.88
N LEU A 28 12.76 9.39 5.05
CA LEU A 28 13.13 10.16 6.24
C LEU A 28 14.08 9.41 7.18
N TRP A 29 14.71 8.31 6.72
CA TRP A 29 15.57 7.49 7.57
C TRP A 29 16.65 8.32 8.30
N TYR A 30 17.30 9.24 7.59
CA TYR A 30 18.34 10.12 8.16
C TYR A 30 17.82 11.15 9.17
N ARG A 31 16.51 11.41 9.19
CA ARG A 31 15.84 12.34 10.11
C ARG A 31 14.75 11.66 10.92
N ILE A 32 14.85 10.33 11.08
CA ILE A 32 13.77 9.55 11.68
C ILE A 32 13.54 9.99 13.12
N GLY A 33 14.59 10.39 13.85
CA GLY A 33 14.47 10.92 15.22
C GLY A 33 13.53 12.12 15.36
N ASP A 34 13.44 12.99 14.36
CA ASP A 34 12.57 14.17 14.39
C ASP A 34 11.10 13.83 14.04
N PHE A 35 10.89 12.83 13.18
CA PHE A 35 9.59 12.57 12.55
C PHE A 35 8.98 11.20 12.88
N TRP A 36 9.65 10.35 13.66
CA TRP A 36 9.23 8.97 13.88
C TRP A 36 7.82 8.87 14.45
N GLN A 37 7.46 9.76 15.39
CA GLN A 37 6.14 9.73 16.03
C GLN A 37 5.01 9.96 15.03
N GLY A 38 5.17 10.93 14.13
CA GLY A 38 4.16 11.23 13.11
C GLY A 38 4.03 10.12 12.07
N ILE A 39 5.16 9.49 11.71
CA ILE A 39 5.19 8.36 10.76
C ILE A 39 4.52 7.14 11.39
N LEU A 40 4.89 6.78 12.63
CA LEU A 40 4.27 5.66 13.33
C LEU A 40 2.79 5.90 13.61
N ALA A 41 2.39 7.10 14.03
CA ALA A 41 0.98 7.42 14.24
C ALA A 41 0.17 7.22 12.95
N ARG A 42 0.73 7.59 11.80
CA ARG A 42 0.09 7.38 10.49
C ARG A 42 0.00 5.91 10.12
N ILE A 43 1.08 5.14 10.27
CA ILE A 43 1.09 3.70 9.98
C ILE A 43 0.12 2.97 10.91
N ALA A 44 0.18 3.24 12.22
CA ALA A 44 -0.70 2.67 13.23
C ALA A 44 -2.16 3.02 12.94
N GLY A 45 -2.47 4.28 12.66
CA GLY A 45 -3.83 4.72 12.33
C GLY A 45 -4.40 4.05 11.08
N LEU A 46 -3.60 3.95 10.01
CA LEU A 46 -4.02 3.25 8.78
C LEU A 46 -4.20 1.76 9.02
N THR A 47 -3.32 1.13 9.80
CA THR A 47 -3.40 -0.30 10.13
C THR A 47 -4.62 -0.60 11.00
N LEU A 48 -4.89 0.25 12.00
CA LEU A 48 -6.05 0.14 12.87
C LEU A 48 -7.34 0.29 12.07
N LEU A 49 -7.44 1.32 11.22
CA LEU A 49 -8.62 1.54 10.37
C LEU A 49 -8.83 0.38 9.40
N ASN A 50 -7.75 -0.17 8.86
CA ASN A 50 -7.81 -1.36 8.01
C ASN A 50 -8.33 -2.59 8.78
N GLY A 51 -7.81 -2.82 10.00
CA GLY A 51 -8.29 -3.90 10.88
C GLY A 51 -9.77 -3.75 11.24
N ILE A 52 -10.22 -2.53 11.53
CA ILE A 52 -11.64 -2.23 11.80
C ILE A 52 -12.48 -2.59 10.56
N LEU A 53 -12.08 -2.15 9.37
CA LEU A 53 -12.80 -2.47 8.13
C LEU A 53 -12.85 -3.98 7.87
N LEU A 54 -11.74 -4.70 8.04
CA LEU A 54 -11.71 -6.15 7.88
C LEU A 54 -12.61 -6.89 8.89
N SER A 55 -12.70 -6.38 10.12
CA SER A 55 -13.55 -6.99 11.16
C SER A 55 -15.04 -6.67 11.02
N THR A 56 -15.38 -5.56 10.35
CA THR A 56 -16.76 -5.07 10.23
C THR A 56 -17.43 -5.46 8.92
N LEU A 57 -16.65 -5.63 7.85
CA LEU A 57 -17.17 -6.05 6.56
C LEU A 57 -17.47 -7.55 6.54
N SER A 58 -18.50 -7.95 5.81
CA SER A 58 -18.86 -9.35 5.60
C SER A 58 -19.27 -9.65 4.16
N GLY A 59 -19.25 -10.93 3.80
CA GLY A 59 -19.67 -11.43 2.48
C GLY A 59 -18.89 -10.81 1.31
N ASN A 60 -19.61 -10.41 0.26
CA ASN A 60 -19.01 -9.90 -0.98
C ASN A 60 -18.26 -8.57 -0.80
N ALA A 61 -18.60 -7.77 0.21
CA ALA A 61 -17.93 -6.51 0.50
C ALA A 61 -16.53 -6.75 1.08
N LEU A 62 -16.41 -7.67 2.05
CA LEU A 62 -15.13 -8.12 2.60
C LEU A 62 -14.25 -8.72 1.51
N ASN A 63 -14.82 -9.59 0.68
CA ASN A 63 -14.10 -10.23 -0.42
C ASN A 63 -13.53 -9.18 -1.39
N GLY A 64 -14.36 -8.21 -1.82
CA GLY A 64 -13.90 -7.12 -2.67
C GLY A 64 -12.74 -6.33 -2.06
N PHE A 65 -12.88 -5.92 -0.80
CA PHE A 65 -11.84 -5.17 -0.07
C PHE A 65 -10.52 -5.95 0.04
N ALA A 66 -10.58 -7.21 0.48
CA ALA A 66 -9.40 -8.07 0.64
C ALA A 66 -8.70 -8.35 -0.70
N TRP A 67 -9.46 -8.63 -1.76
CA TRP A 67 -8.87 -8.80 -3.10
C TRP A 67 -8.25 -7.52 -3.63
N GLY A 68 -8.86 -6.35 -3.39
CA GLY A 68 -8.27 -5.07 -3.76
C GLY A 68 -6.89 -4.85 -3.12
N GLN A 69 -6.79 -5.18 -1.83
CA GLN A 69 -5.53 -5.14 -1.09
C GLN A 69 -4.47 -6.09 -1.65
N LEU A 70 -4.83 -7.35 -1.86
CA LEU A 70 -3.93 -8.37 -2.39
C LEU A 70 -3.48 -8.05 -3.82
N CYS A 71 -4.41 -7.65 -4.69
CA CYS A 71 -4.10 -7.29 -6.08
C CYS A 71 -3.10 -6.13 -6.15
N TYR A 72 -3.30 -5.07 -5.35
CA TYR A 72 -2.35 -3.96 -5.34
C TYR A 72 -1.00 -4.36 -4.74
N LEU A 73 -0.99 -5.18 -3.67
CA LEU A 73 0.25 -5.64 -3.08
C LEU A 73 1.08 -6.49 -4.05
N VAL A 74 0.44 -7.42 -4.75
CA VAL A 74 1.09 -8.25 -5.78
C VAL A 74 1.59 -7.38 -6.94
N PHE A 75 0.78 -6.44 -7.42
CA PHE A 75 1.20 -5.46 -8.43
C PHE A 75 2.45 -4.70 -7.97
N HIS A 76 2.45 -4.22 -6.73
CA HIS A 76 3.54 -3.42 -6.18
C HIS A 76 4.83 -4.22 -5.97
N ILE A 77 4.74 -5.45 -5.48
CA ILE A 77 5.93 -6.29 -5.25
C ILE A 77 6.50 -6.80 -6.58
N VAL A 78 5.66 -7.22 -7.51
CA VAL A 78 6.09 -7.92 -8.73
C VAL A 78 6.28 -6.94 -9.88
N ILE A 79 5.23 -6.22 -10.25
CA ILE A 79 5.20 -5.44 -11.50
C ILE A 79 6.00 -4.15 -11.34
N PHE A 80 5.79 -3.42 -10.24
CA PHE A 80 6.49 -2.15 -10.03
C PHE A 80 8.00 -2.35 -9.90
N TRP A 81 8.47 -3.32 -9.11
CA TRP A 81 9.90 -3.60 -8.98
C TRP A 81 10.52 -4.19 -10.25
N ALA A 82 9.84 -5.10 -10.95
CA ALA A 82 10.33 -5.60 -12.23
C ALA A 82 10.49 -4.46 -13.27
N ALA A 83 9.53 -3.54 -13.33
CA ALA A 83 9.62 -2.37 -14.19
C ALA A 83 10.79 -1.45 -13.80
N GLN A 84 10.99 -1.19 -12.51
CA GLN A 84 12.12 -0.39 -12.03
C GLN A 84 13.48 -1.00 -12.39
N ILE A 85 13.64 -2.32 -12.20
CA ILE A 85 14.85 -3.05 -12.59
C ILE A 85 15.07 -2.95 -14.11
N ALA A 86 14.02 -3.14 -14.92
CA ALA A 86 14.12 -3.04 -16.36
C ALA A 86 14.58 -1.64 -16.82
N ILE A 87 14.04 -0.58 -16.23
CA ILE A 87 14.44 0.81 -16.53
C ILE A 87 15.92 1.04 -16.15
N SER A 88 16.33 0.60 -14.96
CA SER A 88 17.72 0.74 -14.50
C SER A 88 18.72 0.00 -15.41
N LEU A 89 18.37 -1.19 -15.90
CA LEU A 89 19.17 -1.95 -16.86
C LEU A 89 19.27 -1.26 -18.23
N ILE A 90 18.21 -0.59 -18.68
CA ILE A 90 18.24 0.19 -19.93
C ILE A 90 19.13 1.42 -19.76
N GLU A 91 19.02 2.13 -18.64
CA GLU A 91 19.80 3.34 -18.40
C GLU A 91 21.30 3.03 -18.25
N THR A 92 21.65 1.93 -17.57
CA THR A 92 23.05 1.48 -17.48
C THR A 92 23.64 1.05 -18.82
N ARG A 93 22.84 0.50 -19.75
CA ARG A 93 23.30 0.23 -21.13
C ARG A 93 23.49 1.48 -21.99
N ARG A 94 22.89 2.61 -21.61
CA ARG A 94 22.91 3.84 -22.42
C ARG A 94 24.08 4.77 -22.07
N ARG A 95 24.74 4.53 -20.93
CA ARG A 95 25.95 5.22 -20.48
C ARG A 95 27.18 4.39 -20.83
#